data_AF-A0A2H5W7Y4-F1
#
_entry.id   AF-A0A2H5W7Y4-F1
#
_cell.length_a   1.000
_cell.length_b   1.000
_cell.length_c   1.000
_cell.angle_alpha   90.00
_cell.angle_beta   90.00
_cell.angle_gamma   90.00
#
_symmetry.space_group_name_H-M   'P 1'
#
loop_
_entity.id
_entity.type
_entity.pdbx_description
1 polymer ?
#
loop_
_entity_poly.entity_id
_entity_poly.type
_entity_poly.pdbx_seq_one_letter_code
_entity_poly.pdbx_strand_id
1 'polypeptide(L)'
;MNGPSEVRSLIASYWEDPAAASLAGYLARGGYEAARQALTAMKPEDVIEEVKRANLRGRGGAGFPAGLKWSFVPRTSPKPKYLVVNADESEPGTFKDKYIMLRSPHLLIEGAIIAAYAIDARVAYIYVRGEYDVCRLRLEEALREAYEAGFLGRGIFGTAYDLDIYVHKGAGAYIAGEETGLLESLEGKRAYPRIKPPFPATVGLFRCPTVINNVETLAYVPFIIRHGGAWFASLGTERNGGFKLYCVSGHVRRPGVYELPMGTSLRTIIEDHAGGVWQDRRLKAVIPGGSSAPVLRADEIDVPADFDALAKAGSMLGSAGIVVMDEMTCMVRALEVIADFYADESCGQCTPCREGAPWLLEMVQDILHGRADPSYPDLMLQVAQNILGRTICALGDAAALPVLSFVRKFRSEFDYHIEYKRCDVEERYGGVSNPD
;
A
#
# COMPACT_ATOMS: atom_id res chain seq x y z
N MET A 1 21.89 -23.10 3.98
CA MET A 1 21.32 -21.76 3.74
C MET A 1 21.42 -21.53 2.25
N ASN A 2 20.27 -21.45 1.58
CA ASN A 2 20.18 -21.25 0.15
C ASN A 2 20.76 -19.86 -0.21
N GLY A 3 21.45 -19.76 -1.36
CA GLY A 3 22.00 -18.49 -1.82
C GLY A 3 20.90 -17.47 -2.18
N PRO A 4 21.21 -16.16 -2.29
CA PRO A 4 20.23 -15.14 -2.68
C PRO A 4 19.47 -15.46 -3.98
N SER A 5 20.11 -16.19 -4.91
CA SER A 5 19.54 -16.61 -6.19
C SER A 5 18.54 -17.77 -6.12
N GLU A 6 18.36 -18.41 -4.96
CA GLU A 6 17.48 -19.57 -4.79
C GLU A 6 16.17 -19.25 -4.05
N VAL A 7 16.07 -18.06 -3.44
CA VAL A 7 14.85 -17.62 -2.74
C VAL A 7 13.81 -17.18 -3.78
N ARG A 8 12.74 -17.96 -3.93
CA ARG A 8 11.67 -17.67 -4.90
C ARG A 8 10.57 -16.77 -4.33
N SER A 9 10.28 -16.88 -3.04
CA SER A 9 9.22 -16.15 -2.33
C SER A 9 9.46 -16.25 -0.81
N LEU A 10 8.97 -15.27 -0.05
CA LEU A 10 9.03 -15.24 1.41
C LEU A 10 7.61 -15.38 1.98
N ILE A 11 6.80 -14.32 1.91
CA ILE A 11 5.44 -14.29 2.45
C ILE A 11 4.52 -15.24 1.68
N ALA A 12 4.55 -15.18 0.35
CA ALA A 12 3.62 -15.94 -0.48
C ALA A 12 3.87 -17.47 -0.44
N SER A 13 5.06 -17.90 -0.01
CA SER A 13 5.36 -19.32 0.23
C SER A 13 4.46 -19.95 1.30
N TYR A 14 3.94 -19.14 2.24
CA TYR A 14 2.96 -19.59 3.24
C TYR A 14 1.58 -19.80 2.62
N TRP A 15 1.30 -19.27 1.43
CA TRP A 15 -0.03 -19.34 0.81
C TRP A 15 -0.24 -20.60 -0.03
N GLU A 16 0.83 -21.36 -0.28
CA GLU A 16 0.83 -22.63 -1.01
C GLU A 16 0.26 -23.78 -0.16
N ASP A 17 0.34 -23.68 1.17
CA ASP A 17 -0.24 -24.64 2.12
C ASP A 17 -1.26 -23.94 3.04
N PRO A 18 -2.56 -24.26 2.93
CA PRO A 18 -3.59 -23.71 3.80
C PRO A 18 -3.33 -23.90 5.30
N ALA A 19 -2.59 -24.95 5.70
CA ALA A 19 -2.27 -25.19 7.11
C ALA A 19 -1.41 -24.09 7.72
N ALA A 20 -0.62 -23.37 6.90
CA ALA A 20 0.26 -22.29 7.34
C ALA A 20 -0.49 -21.11 8.00
N ALA A 21 -1.79 -20.99 7.72
CA ALA A 21 -2.61 -19.96 8.33
C ALA A 21 -2.93 -20.24 9.81
N SER A 22 -2.85 -21.49 10.27
CA SER A 22 -3.09 -21.90 11.67
C SER A 22 -1.83 -21.74 12.51
N LEU A 23 -1.97 -21.60 13.83
CA LEU A 23 -0.82 -21.59 14.73
C LEU A 23 0.08 -22.82 14.54
N ALA A 24 -0.51 -24.03 14.50
CA ALA A 24 0.26 -25.27 14.37
C ALA A 24 1.07 -25.31 13.06
N GLY A 25 0.45 -24.94 11.94
CA GLY A 25 1.15 -24.90 10.65
C GLY A 25 2.18 -23.78 10.55
N TYR A 26 1.99 -22.67 11.26
CA TYR A 26 2.98 -21.61 11.37
C TYR A 26 4.19 -22.04 12.22
N LEU A 27 3.96 -22.69 13.37
CA LEU A 27 5.02 -23.25 14.22
C LEU A 27 5.84 -24.33 13.51
N ALA A 28 5.20 -25.20 12.73
CA ALA A 28 5.89 -26.22 11.93
C ALA A 28 6.88 -25.64 10.91
N ARG A 29 6.78 -24.33 10.62
CA ARG A 29 7.64 -23.57 9.71
C ARG A 29 8.61 -22.64 10.46
N GLY A 30 8.83 -22.87 11.75
CA GLY A 30 9.67 -22.03 12.60
C GLY A 30 9.02 -20.71 13.03
N GLY A 31 7.69 -20.65 13.01
CA GLY A 31 6.94 -19.47 13.48
C GLY A 31 7.29 -19.08 14.91
N TYR A 32 7.28 -17.77 15.20
CA TYR A 32 7.65 -17.17 16.49
C TYR A 32 9.13 -17.30 16.91
N GLU A 33 9.98 -17.97 16.13
CA GLU A 33 11.42 -18.04 16.41
C GLU A 33 12.11 -16.67 16.28
N ALA A 34 11.69 -15.84 15.32
CA ALA A 34 12.29 -14.52 15.13
C ALA A 34 11.87 -13.57 16.25
N ALA A 35 10.61 -13.63 16.68
CA ALA A 35 10.17 -12.91 17.88
C ALA A 35 10.89 -13.39 19.13
N ARG A 36 11.10 -14.70 19.30
CA ARG A 36 11.89 -15.24 20.43
C ARG A 36 13.30 -14.67 20.40
N GLN A 37 13.99 -14.75 19.27
CA GLN A 37 15.34 -14.19 19.09
C GLN A 37 15.38 -12.69 19.44
N ALA A 38 14.44 -11.90 18.91
CA ALA A 38 14.37 -10.47 19.17
C ALA A 38 14.21 -10.17 20.66
N LEU A 39 13.31 -10.87 21.36
CA LEU A 39 12.98 -10.58 22.76
C LEU A 39 14.01 -11.15 23.76
N THR A 40 14.70 -12.25 23.44
CA THR A 40 15.60 -12.93 24.38
C THR A 40 17.08 -12.69 24.12
N ALA A 41 17.47 -12.32 22.90
CA ALA A 41 18.88 -12.24 22.49
C ALA A 41 19.30 -10.90 21.88
N MET A 42 18.35 -10.01 21.59
CA MET A 42 18.63 -8.70 21.01
C MET A 42 18.16 -7.59 21.96
N LYS A 43 18.78 -6.41 21.87
CA LYS A 43 18.20 -5.21 22.46
C LYS A 43 17.24 -4.56 21.44
N PRO A 44 16.27 -3.73 21.86
CA PRO A 44 15.37 -3.02 20.94
C PRO A 44 16.13 -2.24 19.85
N GLU A 45 17.30 -1.70 20.21
CA GLU A 45 18.18 -1.00 19.27
C GLU A 45 18.75 -1.89 18.18
N ASP A 46 19.15 -3.10 18.53
CA ASP A 46 19.73 -4.05 17.58
C ASP A 46 18.67 -4.45 16.53
N VAL A 47 17.41 -4.59 16.96
CA VAL A 47 16.28 -4.85 16.07
C VAL A 47 16.07 -3.70 15.08
N ILE A 48 16.11 -2.45 15.57
CA ILE A 48 16.00 -1.25 14.70
C ILE A 48 17.15 -1.22 13.69
N GLU A 49 18.38 -1.49 14.12
CA GLU A 49 19.56 -1.45 13.24
C GLU A 49 19.54 -2.57 12.20
N GLU A 50 19.07 -3.77 12.53
CA GLU A 50 18.88 -4.84 11.54
C GLU A 50 17.82 -4.46 10.48
N VAL A 51 16.71 -3.83 10.89
CA VAL A 51 15.68 -3.36 9.93
C VAL A 51 16.17 -2.18 9.10
N LYS A 52 17.04 -1.31 9.63
CA LYS A 52 17.72 -0.28 8.82
C LYS A 52 18.67 -0.93 7.82
N ARG A 53 19.50 -1.89 8.25
CA ARG A 53 20.44 -2.62 7.40
C ARG A 53 19.73 -3.41 6.29
N ALA A 54 18.49 -3.84 6.54
CA ALA A 54 17.64 -4.47 5.55
C ALA A 54 17.20 -3.55 4.41
N ASN A 55 17.40 -2.23 4.52
CA ASN A 55 16.85 -1.25 3.57
C ASN A 55 15.35 -1.46 3.31
N LEU A 56 14.61 -1.90 4.35
CA LEU A 56 13.16 -2.10 4.25
C LEU A 56 12.47 -0.74 4.17
N ARG A 57 11.85 -0.46 3.04
CA ARG A 57 10.98 0.71 2.84
C ARG A 57 9.53 0.33 3.15
N GLY A 58 8.77 1.28 3.68
CA GLY A 58 7.36 1.11 4.03
C GLY A 58 6.52 0.73 2.82
N ARG A 59 5.76 -0.36 2.93
CA ARG A 59 5.04 -1.00 1.83
C ARG A 59 3.60 -0.52 1.61
N GLY A 60 3.18 0.51 2.34
CA GLY A 60 1.83 1.08 2.27
C GLY A 60 1.69 2.31 1.37
N GLY A 61 2.63 2.59 0.46
CA GLY A 61 2.55 3.78 -0.42
C GLY A 61 3.80 4.66 -0.38
N ALA A 62 4.02 5.33 0.75
CA ALA A 62 5.02 6.40 0.87
C ALA A 62 6.49 5.94 0.73
N GLY A 63 6.79 4.66 0.92
CA GLY A 63 8.16 4.15 0.79
C GLY A 63 9.15 4.73 1.81
N PHE A 64 8.71 5.22 2.97
CA PHE A 64 9.64 5.75 3.98
C PHE A 64 10.45 4.60 4.63
N PRO A 65 11.77 4.74 4.88
CA PRO A 65 12.57 3.65 5.48
C PRO A 65 12.04 3.25 6.88
N ALA A 66 11.65 1.99 7.04
CA ALA A 66 10.94 1.50 8.22
C ALA A 66 11.80 1.58 9.49
N GLY A 67 13.06 1.12 9.44
CA GLY A 67 13.97 1.18 10.59
C GLY A 67 14.30 2.62 11.00
N LEU A 68 14.40 3.56 10.05
CA LEU A 68 14.55 4.98 10.36
C LEU A 68 13.29 5.53 11.05
N LYS A 69 12.10 5.15 10.58
CA LYS A 69 10.82 5.55 11.19
C LYS A 69 10.75 5.13 12.65
N TRP A 70 11.19 3.92 12.97
CA TRP A 70 11.19 3.40 14.34
C TRP A 70 12.16 4.16 15.24
N SER A 71 13.30 4.59 14.69
CA SER A 71 14.29 5.36 15.45
C SER A 71 13.85 6.77 15.86
N PHE A 72 12.75 7.28 15.30
CA PHE A 72 12.17 8.57 15.71
C PHE A 72 11.33 8.50 16.98
N VAL A 73 11.00 7.30 17.47
CA VAL A 73 10.27 7.15 18.74
C VAL A 73 11.20 7.51 19.91
N PRO A 74 10.83 8.46 20.77
CA PRO A 74 11.65 8.80 21.94
C PRO A 74 11.79 7.62 22.89
N ARG A 75 13.03 7.22 23.20
CA ARG A 75 13.29 6.11 24.11
C ARG A 75 12.78 6.36 25.52
N THR A 76 12.99 7.57 26.03
CA THR A 76 12.72 7.99 27.41
C THR A 76 11.39 8.73 27.58
N SER A 77 10.43 8.51 26.68
CA SER A 77 9.10 9.09 26.82
C SER A 77 8.43 8.62 28.14
N PRO A 78 7.91 9.54 28.97
CA PRO A 78 7.13 9.17 30.15
C PRO A 78 5.72 8.69 29.79
N LYS A 79 5.29 8.89 28.54
CA LYS A 79 4.01 8.41 28.01
C LYS A 79 4.14 7.00 27.46
N PRO A 80 3.05 6.19 27.51
CA PRO A 80 3.02 4.90 26.82
C PRO A 80 3.32 5.08 25.33
N LYS A 81 3.81 4.02 24.69
CA LYS A 81 4.10 4.00 23.25
C LYS A 81 3.16 3.00 22.59
N TYR A 82 2.74 3.31 21.38
CA TYR A 82 1.79 2.47 20.62
C TYR A 82 2.38 2.04 19.28
N LEU A 83 2.09 0.80 18.90
CA LEU A 83 2.19 0.36 17.52
C LEU A 83 0.80 0.36 16.91
N VAL A 84 0.66 0.88 15.69
CA VAL A 84 -0.57 0.76 14.92
C VAL A 84 -0.26 0.09 13.58
N VAL A 85 -0.88 -1.06 13.35
CA VAL A 85 -0.82 -1.76 12.08
C VAL A 85 -1.91 -1.18 11.19
N ASN A 86 -1.50 -0.56 10.09
CA ASN A 86 -2.41 -0.07 9.07
C ASN A 86 -2.78 -1.23 8.13
N ALA A 87 -3.96 -1.81 8.38
CA ALA A 87 -4.61 -2.82 7.55
C ALA A 87 -5.85 -2.24 6.83
N ASP A 88 -5.91 -0.92 6.66
CA ASP A 88 -6.87 -0.25 5.80
C ASP A 88 -6.36 -0.24 4.35
N GLU A 89 -6.55 -1.37 3.66
CA GLU A 89 -6.18 -1.54 2.27
C GLU A 89 -7.32 -1.07 1.37
N SER A 90 -7.37 0.24 1.13
CA SER A 90 -8.48 0.90 0.44
C SER A 90 -8.12 1.50 -0.92
N GLU A 91 -6.83 1.54 -1.30
CA GLU A 91 -6.40 2.06 -2.59
C GLU A 91 -6.80 1.13 -3.75
N PRO A 92 -7.50 1.62 -4.79
CA PRO A 92 -7.85 0.84 -5.97
C PRO A 92 -6.65 0.13 -6.60
N GLY A 93 -6.86 -1.12 -6.99
CA GLY A 93 -5.80 -1.99 -7.52
C GLY A 93 -4.95 -2.70 -6.46
N THR A 94 -5.15 -2.41 -5.16
CA THR A 94 -4.36 -2.99 -4.07
C THR A 94 -5.16 -4.03 -3.29
N PHE A 95 -4.63 -5.25 -3.18
CA PHE A 95 -5.31 -6.38 -2.52
C PHE A 95 -4.34 -7.43 -1.96
N LYS A 96 -3.13 -7.00 -1.57
CA LYS A 96 -2.03 -7.83 -1.03
C LYS A 96 -2.18 -8.13 0.46
N ASP A 97 -2.55 -7.13 1.26
CA ASP A 97 -2.58 -7.21 2.72
C ASP A 97 -3.73 -8.11 3.16
N LYS A 98 -4.84 -8.12 2.40
CA LYS A 98 -5.92 -9.10 2.51
C LYS A 98 -5.39 -10.54 2.60
N TYR A 99 -4.48 -10.93 1.71
CA TYR A 99 -3.97 -12.31 1.69
C TYR A 99 -3.05 -12.61 2.87
N ILE A 100 -2.28 -11.63 3.35
CA ILE A 100 -1.48 -11.80 4.58
C ILE A 100 -2.42 -12.06 5.77
N MET A 101 -3.47 -11.24 5.94
CA MET A 101 -4.41 -11.40 7.05
C MET A 101 -5.19 -12.72 6.99
N LEU A 102 -5.54 -13.19 5.79
CA LEU A 102 -6.30 -14.44 5.62
C LEU A 102 -5.43 -15.69 5.71
N ARG A 103 -4.27 -15.68 5.06
CA ARG A 103 -3.45 -16.89 4.83
C ARG A 103 -2.21 -16.97 5.70
N SER A 104 -1.79 -15.87 6.32
CA SER A 104 -0.59 -15.82 7.17
C SER A 104 -0.75 -14.87 8.37
N PRO A 105 -1.86 -14.94 9.14
CA PRO A 105 -2.12 -13.99 10.21
C PRO A 105 -1.04 -14.03 11.31
N HIS A 106 -0.52 -15.22 11.66
CA HIS A 106 0.55 -15.35 12.64
C HIS A 106 1.88 -14.70 12.21
N LEU A 107 2.16 -14.64 10.90
CA LEU A 107 3.33 -13.93 10.38
C LEU A 107 3.22 -12.42 10.63
N LEU A 108 2.02 -11.86 10.43
CA LEU A 108 1.75 -10.46 10.79
C LEU A 108 1.87 -10.23 12.30
N ILE A 109 1.30 -11.12 13.12
CA ILE A 109 1.35 -11.02 14.58
C ILE A 109 2.81 -11.08 15.07
N GLU A 110 3.63 -11.99 14.54
CA GLU A 110 5.06 -12.08 14.88
C GLU A 110 5.81 -10.80 14.51
N GLY A 111 5.56 -10.26 13.30
CA GLY A 111 6.11 -8.97 12.88
C GLY A 111 5.70 -7.81 13.78
N ALA A 112 4.45 -7.79 14.25
CA ALA A 112 3.94 -6.79 15.17
C ALA A 112 4.58 -6.90 16.57
N ILE A 113 4.82 -8.11 17.08
CA ILE A 113 5.56 -8.34 18.33
C ILE A 113 6.96 -7.74 18.25
N ILE A 114 7.70 -8.06 17.17
CA ILE A 114 9.08 -7.58 16.97
C ILE A 114 9.10 -6.05 16.87
N ALA A 115 8.21 -5.46 16.08
CA ALA A 115 8.16 -4.01 15.89
C ALA A 115 7.75 -3.28 17.18
N ALA A 116 6.77 -3.80 17.92
CA ALA A 116 6.37 -3.25 19.21
C ALA A 116 7.51 -3.32 20.23
N TYR A 117 8.26 -4.43 20.26
CA TYR A 117 9.42 -4.59 21.13
C TYR A 117 10.52 -3.58 20.80
N ALA A 118 10.82 -3.41 19.51
CA ALA A 118 11.83 -2.46 19.02
C ALA A 118 11.57 -1.01 19.46
N ILE A 119 10.30 -0.62 19.55
CA ILE A 119 9.89 0.72 19.99
C ILE A 119 9.46 0.77 21.46
N ASP A 120 9.54 -0.36 22.19
CA ASP A 120 9.09 -0.48 23.58
C ASP A 120 7.61 -0.09 23.78
N ALA A 121 6.74 -0.47 22.83
CA ALA A 121 5.30 -0.39 22.98
C ALA A 121 4.78 -1.58 23.80
N ARG A 122 3.75 -1.37 24.61
CA ARG A 122 3.07 -2.45 25.38
C ARG A 122 1.67 -2.75 24.85
N VAL A 123 1.18 -1.90 23.94
CA VAL A 123 -0.12 -2.04 23.28
C VAL A 123 0.06 -1.79 21.79
N ALA A 124 -0.51 -2.67 20.98
CA ALA A 124 -0.65 -2.49 19.55
C ALA A 124 -2.13 -2.54 19.12
N TYR A 125 -2.44 -1.82 18.04
CA TYR A 125 -3.74 -1.89 17.39
C TYR A 125 -3.56 -2.36 15.94
N ILE A 126 -4.46 -3.20 15.46
CA ILE A 126 -4.60 -3.53 14.04
C ILE A 126 -5.88 -2.87 13.53
N TYR A 127 -5.74 -1.81 12.74
CA TYR A 127 -6.88 -1.11 12.15
C TYR A 127 -7.22 -1.73 10.81
N VAL A 128 -8.32 -2.48 10.74
CA VAL A 128 -8.78 -3.22 9.56
C VAL A 128 -9.93 -2.46 8.90
N ARG A 129 -9.91 -2.32 7.57
CA ARG A 129 -11.01 -1.66 6.84
C ARG A 129 -12.38 -2.30 7.11
N GLY A 130 -13.44 -1.50 6.96
CA GLY A 130 -14.81 -1.91 7.30
C GLY A 130 -15.31 -3.12 6.50
N GLU A 131 -14.85 -3.28 5.26
CA GLU A 131 -15.29 -4.33 4.33
C GLU A 131 -14.61 -5.68 4.57
N TYR A 132 -13.53 -5.72 5.37
CA TYR A 132 -12.69 -6.91 5.55
C TYR A 132 -13.09 -7.73 6.78
N ASP A 133 -14.38 -8.02 6.94
CA ASP A 133 -14.89 -8.79 8.09
C ASP A 133 -14.26 -10.19 8.20
N VAL A 134 -14.06 -10.88 7.08
CA VAL A 134 -13.42 -12.21 7.10
C VAL A 134 -11.96 -12.10 7.55
N CYS A 135 -11.24 -11.06 7.14
CA CYS A 135 -9.86 -10.83 7.59
C CYS A 135 -9.83 -10.52 9.09
N ARG A 136 -10.77 -9.68 9.57
CA ARG A 136 -10.92 -9.35 10.98
C ARG A 136 -11.15 -10.61 11.83
N LEU A 137 -12.13 -11.43 11.45
CA LEU A 137 -12.43 -12.68 12.17
C LEU A 137 -11.23 -13.64 12.19
N ARG A 138 -10.51 -13.75 11.07
CA ARG A 138 -9.30 -14.59 10.99
C ARG A 138 -8.17 -14.07 11.87
N LEU A 139 -7.99 -12.75 11.94
CA LEU A 139 -7.01 -12.12 12.83
C LEU A 139 -7.39 -12.30 14.31
N GLU A 140 -8.66 -12.12 14.66
CA GLU A 140 -9.16 -12.34 16.03
C GLU A 140 -8.95 -13.81 16.47
N GLU A 141 -9.18 -14.77 15.57
CA GLU A 141 -8.89 -16.19 15.81
C GLU A 141 -7.39 -16.43 16.04
N ALA A 142 -6.52 -15.92 15.17
CA ALA A 142 -5.07 -16.08 15.29
C ALA A 142 -4.50 -15.37 16.53
N LEU A 143 -5.06 -14.22 16.92
CA LEU A 143 -4.71 -13.55 18.17
C LEU A 143 -5.09 -14.41 19.37
N ARG A 144 -6.30 -14.98 19.40
CA ARG A 144 -6.73 -15.91 20.46
C ARG A 144 -5.76 -17.10 20.57
N GLU A 145 -5.41 -17.73 19.45
CA GLU A 145 -4.42 -18.82 19.42
C GLU A 145 -3.06 -18.37 19.98
N ALA A 146 -2.59 -17.19 19.62
CA ALA A 146 -1.32 -16.64 20.10
C ALA A 146 -1.34 -16.31 21.61
N TYR A 147 -2.47 -15.81 22.13
CA TYR A 147 -2.66 -15.60 23.57
C TYR A 147 -2.69 -16.94 24.34
N GLU A 148 -3.45 -17.92 23.87
CA GLU A 148 -3.55 -19.26 24.47
C GLU A 148 -2.19 -19.97 24.53
N ALA A 149 -1.34 -19.78 23.52
CA ALA A 149 0.00 -20.35 23.44
C ALA A 149 1.08 -19.51 24.16
N GLY A 150 0.75 -18.36 24.74
CA GLY A 150 1.70 -17.50 25.47
C GLY A 150 2.66 -16.71 24.58
N PHE A 151 2.32 -16.51 23.31
CA PHE A 151 3.06 -15.62 22.39
C PHE A 151 2.63 -14.15 22.50
N LEU A 152 1.51 -13.88 23.18
CA LEU A 152 0.99 -12.54 23.51
C LEU A 152 0.54 -12.49 24.97
N GLY A 153 0.35 -11.28 25.51
CA GLY A 153 0.01 -11.05 26.90
C GLY A 153 1.26 -10.82 27.75
N ARG A 154 1.31 -11.46 28.93
CA ARG A 154 2.36 -11.21 29.92
C ARG A 154 3.57 -12.12 29.78
N GLY A 155 4.75 -11.55 29.96
CA GLY A 155 6.02 -12.27 30.07
C GLY A 155 6.34 -13.13 28.85
N ILE A 156 6.21 -12.53 27.65
CA ILE A 156 6.34 -13.26 26.37
C ILE A 156 7.71 -13.94 26.31
N PHE A 157 7.72 -15.24 25.98
CA PHE A 157 8.90 -16.12 26.00
C PHE A 157 9.65 -16.20 27.35
N GLY A 158 8.98 -15.92 28.47
CA GLY A 158 9.61 -15.89 29.80
C GLY A 158 10.42 -14.63 30.08
N THR A 159 10.29 -13.58 29.25
CA THR A 159 10.90 -12.27 29.49
C THR A 159 10.03 -11.40 30.41
N ALA A 160 10.45 -10.17 30.71
CA ALA A 160 9.63 -9.18 31.40
C ALA A 160 8.78 -8.32 30.44
N TYR A 161 8.81 -8.62 29.14
CA TYR A 161 8.10 -7.85 28.13
C TYR A 161 6.67 -8.37 27.95
N ASP A 162 5.72 -7.44 28.00
CA ASP A 162 4.30 -7.70 27.83
C ASP A 162 3.82 -7.02 26.54
N LEU A 163 2.86 -7.61 25.83
CA LEU A 163 2.21 -6.96 24.70
C LEU A 163 0.77 -7.42 24.55
N ASP A 164 -0.13 -6.45 24.47
CA ASP A 164 -1.51 -6.66 24.05
C ASP A 164 -1.75 -6.14 22.63
N ILE A 165 -2.51 -6.89 21.84
CA ILE A 165 -2.88 -6.51 20.47
C ILE A 165 -4.40 -6.51 20.34
N TYR A 166 -4.95 -5.39 19.89
CA TYR A 166 -6.39 -5.21 19.69
C TYR A 166 -6.71 -5.01 18.22
N VAL A 167 -7.75 -5.67 17.72
CA VAL A 167 -8.28 -5.40 16.37
C VAL A 167 -9.33 -4.31 16.46
N HIS A 168 -9.21 -3.30 15.60
CA HIS A 168 -10.18 -2.22 15.46
C HIS A 168 -10.74 -2.23 14.04
N LYS A 169 -12.05 -2.35 13.92
CA LYS A 169 -12.74 -2.35 12.63
C LYS A 169 -13.08 -0.90 12.23
N GLY A 170 -12.64 -0.49 11.04
CA GLY A 170 -13.06 0.77 10.41
C GLY A 170 -14.48 0.69 9.83
N ALA A 171 -14.86 1.71 9.06
CA ALA A 171 -16.22 1.88 8.55
C ALA A 171 -16.31 2.21 7.05
N GLY A 172 -15.28 1.87 6.26
CA GLY A 172 -15.27 2.06 4.81
C GLY A 172 -14.98 3.50 4.40
N ALA A 173 -13.75 3.96 4.64
CA ALA A 173 -13.29 5.27 4.19
C ALA A 173 -11.79 5.21 3.87
N TYR A 174 -11.41 5.40 2.62
CA TYR A 174 -10.01 5.39 2.15
C TYR A 174 -9.13 6.38 2.92
N ILE A 175 -9.67 7.55 3.28
CA ILE A 175 -8.93 8.54 4.07
C ILE A 175 -8.53 8.02 5.47
N ALA A 176 -9.26 7.04 6.02
CA ALA A 176 -8.91 6.40 7.28
C ALA A 176 -7.68 5.48 7.16
N GLY A 177 -7.20 5.19 5.94
CA GLY A 177 -5.92 4.55 5.68
C GLY A 177 -4.73 5.52 5.64
N GLU A 178 -4.97 6.85 5.61
CA GLU A 178 -3.89 7.83 5.79
C GLU A 178 -3.35 7.76 7.22
N GLU A 179 -2.04 7.81 7.39
CA GLU A 179 -1.37 7.56 8.67
C GLU A 179 -1.96 8.31 9.87
N THR A 180 -2.28 9.60 9.73
CA THR A 180 -2.84 10.42 10.81
C THR A 180 -4.36 10.43 10.84
N GLY A 181 -5.02 10.29 9.69
CA GLY A 181 -6.46 10.08 9.59
C GLY A 181 -6.88 8.79 10.30
N LEU A 182 -6.09 7.73 10.17
CA LEU A 182 -6.24 6.45 10.87
C LEU A 182 -6.22 6.63 12.38
N LEU A 183 -5.27 7.41 12.91
CA LEU A 183 -5.19 7.67 14.35
C LEU A 183 -6.41 8.42 14.87
N GLU A 184 -6.91 9.41 14.13
CA GLU A 184 -8.12 10.14 14.51
C GLU A 184 -9.37 9.24 14.46
N SER A 185 -9.48 8.38 13.44
CA SER A 185 -10.55 7.37 13.35
C SER A 185 -10.51 6.41 14.54
N LEU A 186 -9.33 5.88 14.86
CA LEU A 186 -9.13 4.96 15.99
C LEU A 186 -9.44 5.62 17.34
N GLU A 187 -9.17 6.92 17.48
CA GLU A 187 -9.53 7.73 18.65
C GLU A 187 -11.04 8.01 18.77
N GLY A 188 -11.86 7.53 17.84
CA GLY A 188 -13.32 7.73 17.83
C GLY A 188 -13.74 9.09 17.28
N LYS A 189 -12.87 9.76 16.53
CA LYS A 189 -13.16 11.04 15.87
C LYS A 189 -13.38 10.82 14.38
N ARG A 190 -13.75 11.90 13.67
CA ARG A 190 -13.75 11.88 12.21
C ARG A 190 -12.30 11.69 11.73
N ALA A 191 -12.11 10.88 10.68
CA ALA A 191 -10.81 10.56 10.08
C ALA A 191 -10.20 11.76 9.31
N TYR A 192 -10.02 12.89 10.00
CA TYR A 192 -9.44 14.11 9.47
C TYR A 192 -7.94 14.12 9.75
N PRO A 193 -7.08 13.99 8.71
CA PRO A 193 -5.64 13.97 8.91
C PRO A 193 -5.13 15.15 9.74
N ARG A 194 -4.05 14.90 10.48
CA ARG A 194 -3.39 15.91 11.29
C ARG A 194 -2.35 16.63 10.45
N ILE A 195 -2.26 17.95 10.59
CA ILE A 195 -1.16 18.73 10.02
C ILE A 195 0.15 18.30 10.70
N LYS A 196 1.17 18.03 9.89
CA LYS A 196 2.53 17.71 10.34
C LYS A 196 3.40 18.96 10.20
N PRO A 197 4.27 19.32 11.17
CA PRO A 197 4.44 18.75 12.52
C PRO A 197 3.33 19.13 13.54
N PRO A 198 3.18 18.40 14.67
CA PRO A 198 4.05 17.32 15.17
C PRO A 198 3.83 15.97 14.47
N PHE A 199 4.90 15.16 14.39
CA PHE A 199 4.85 13.83 13.76
C PHE A 199 4.33 12.75 14.72
N PRO A 200 3.67 11.68 14.23
CA PRO A 200 3.13 10.61 15.07
C PRO A 200 4.16 9.92 15.98
N ALA A 201 5.42 9.83 15.53
CA ALA A 201 6.50 9.24 16.31
C ALA A 201 6.71 9.93 17.68
N THR A 202 6.32 11.21 17.81
CA THR A 202 6.35 11.94 19.09
C THR A 202 4.96 12.19 19.65
N VAL A 203 3.99 12.54 18.80
CA VAL A 203 2.60 12.85 19.19
C VAL A 203 1.62 12.18 18.23
N GLY A 204 1.39 10.89 18.44
CA GLY A 204 0.47 10.05 17.68
C GLY A 204 -0.80 9.73 18.46
N LEU A 205 -1.15 8.44 18.53
CA LEU A 205 -2.35 7.93 19.16
C LEU A 205 -2.45 8.37 20.62
N PHE A 206 -3.60 8.91 21.02
CA PHE A 206 -3.84 9.46 22.35
C PHE A 206 -2.78 10.49 22.79
N ARG A 207 -2.22 11.24 21.81
CA ARG A 207 -1.09 12.17 21.99
C ARG A 207 0.16 11.52 22.58
N CYS A 208 0.37 10.24 22.28
CA CYS A 208 1.50 9.43 22.73
C CYS A 208 2.38 9.03 21.54
N PRO A 209 3.69 8.76 21.75
CA PRO A 209 4.57 8.28 20.69
C PRO A 209 4.00 7.05 20.01
N THR A 210 3.82 7.11 18.69
CA THR A 210 3.18 6.04 17.93
C THR A 210 3.91 5.81 16.62
N VAL A 211 4.10 4.53 16.28
CA VAL A 211 4.54 4.11 14.94
C VAL A 211 3.38 3.46 14.24
N ILE A 212 3.13 3.89 13.00
CA ILE A 212 2.18 3.25 12.10
C ILE A 212 2.96 2.48 11.04
N ASN A 213 2.66 1.20 10.82
CA ASN A 213 3.24 0.41 9.74
C ASN A 213 2.17 -0.37 8.98
N ASN A 214 2.33 -0.48 7.66
CA ASN A 214 1.47 -1.32 6.83
C ASN A 214 1.73 -2.81 7.09
N VAL A 215 0.69 -3.64 6.92
CA VAL A 215 0.70 -5.10 7.09
C VAL A 215 1.90 -5.77 6.40
N GLU A 216 2.08 -5.55 5.10
CA GLU A 216 3.22 -6.13 4.35
C GLU A 216 4.58 -5.71 4.93
N THR A 217 4.71 -4.48 5.45
CA THR A 217 5.98 -4.02 6.04
C THR A 217 6.34 -4.87 7.26
N LEU A 218 5.37 -5.14 8.14
CA LEU A 218 5.59 -5.93 9.34
C LEU A 218 5.77 -7.42 9.02
N ALA A 219 5.08 -7.94 8.01
CA ALA A 219 5.20 -9.34 7.61
C ALA A 219 6.61 -9.72 7.09
N TYR A 220 7.41 -8.76 6.61
CA TYR A 220 8.82 -9.01 6.25
C TYR A 220 9.78 -9.02 7.45
N VAL A 221 9.40 -8.44 8.59
CA VAL A 221 10.29 -8.26 9.75
C VAL A 221 10.78 -9.59 10.32
N PRO A 222 9.96 -10.65 10.47
CA PRO A 222 10.44 -11.95 10.96
C PRO A 222 11.58 -12.53 10.11
N PHE A 223 11.52 -12.41 8.78
CA PHE A 223 12.60 -12.88 7.90
C PHE A 223 13.88 -12.08 8.07
N ILE A 224 13.76 -10.75 8.24
CA ILE A 224 14.91 -9.87 8.49
C ILE A 224 15.63 -10.29 9.77
N ILE A 225 14.91 -10.57 10.85
CA ILE A 225 15.52 -10.95 12.12
C ILE A 225 16.13 -12.36 12.05
N ARG A 226 15.45 -13.31 11.39
CA ARG A 226 15.93 -14.70 11.29
C ARG A 226 17.19 -14.84 10.43
N HIS A 227 17.33 -14.04 9.37
CA HIS A 227 18.41 -14.19 8.39
C HIS A 227 19.41 -13.02 8.36
N GLY A 228 19.11 -11.92 9.06
CA GLY A 228 19.90 -10.70 9.08
C GLY A 228 19.48 -9.69 8.01
N GLY A 229 19.63 -8.40 8.34
CA GLY A 229 19.26 -7.30 7.44
C GLY A 229 20.09 -7.28 6.16
N ALA A 230 21.39 -7.56 6.22
CA ALA A 230 22.25 -7.61 5.04
C ALA A 230 21.78 -8.67 4.02
N TRP A 231 21.31 -9.82 4.50
CA TRP A 231 20.72 -10.84 3.65
C TRP A 231 19.47 -10.32 2.96
N PHE A 232 18.54 -9.71 3.69
CA PHE A 232 17.30 -9.19 3.09
C PHE A 232 17.58 -8.07 2.08
N ALA A 233 18.52 -7.17 2.38
CA ALA A 233 18.94 -6.12 1.45
C ALA A 233 19.50 -6.69 0.14
N SER A 234 20.24 -7.81 0.21
CA SER A 234 20.82 -8.47 -0.98
C SER A 234 19.79 -9.08 -1.94
N LEU A 235 18.53 -9.22 -1.51
CA LEU A 235 17.44 -9.77 -2.33
C LEU A 235 16.75 -8.71 -3.23
N GLY A 236 17.05 -7.43 -3.04
CA GLY A 236 16.43 -6.33 -3.80
C GLY A 236 17.45 -5.42 -4.47
N THR A 237 17.07 -4.17 -4.76
CA THR A 237 17.99 -3.15 -5.29
C THR A 237 18.67 -2.37 -4.16
N GLU A 238 19.76 -1.66 -4.45
CA GLU A 238 20.64 -0.99 -3.48
C GLU A 238 19.88 -0.21 -2.38
N ARG A 239 18.80 0.49 -2.75
CA ARG A 239 17.97 1.30 -1.84
C ARG A 239 16.58 0.72 -1.58
N ASN A 240 16.25 -0.43 -2.16
CA ASN A 240 14.96 -1.09 -2.06
C ASN A 240 15.17 -2.57 -1.75
N GLY A 241 15.46 -2.88 -0.49
CA GLY A 241 15.77 -4.24 -0.07
C GLY A 241 14.57 -5.18 -0.17
N GLY A 242 14.86 -6.46 -0.38
CA GLY A 242 13.90 -7.55 -0.30
C GLY A 242 12.90 -7.66 -1.44
N PHE A 243 11.78 -8.31 -1.11
CA PHE A 243 10.67 -8.57 -2.00
C PHE A 243 9.56 -7.54 -1.86
N LYS A 244 8.63 -7.55 -2.82
CA LYS A 244 7.37 -6.82 -2.82
C LYS A 244 6.24 -7.72 -3.31
N LEU A 245 5.08 -7.60 -2.69
CA LEU A 245 3.82 -8.14 -3.19
C LEU A 245 3.24 -7.16 -4.22
N TYR A 246 3.30 -7.54 -5.50
CA TYR A 246 2.71 -6.81 -6.61
C TYR A 246 1.29 -7.32 -6.84
N CYS A 247 0.30 -6.44 -6.76
CA CYS A 247 -1.08 -6.76 -7.12
C CYS A 247 -1.25 -6.42 -8.60
N VAL A 248 -1.60 -7.39 -9.44
CA VAL A 248 -1.80 -7.15 -10.87
C VAL A 248 -3.28 -7.38 -11.20
N SER A 249 -3.93 -6.36 -11.75
CA SER A 249 -5.34 -6.37 -12.14
C SER A 249 -5.54 -5.68 -13.50
N GLY A 250 -6.79 -5.64 -13.96
CA GLY A 250 -7.16 -5.10 -15.27
C GLY A 250 -6.99 -6.13 -16.38
N HIS A 251 -6.56 -5.67 -17.56
CA HIS A 251 -6.55 -6.40 -18.82
C HIS A 251 -5.37 -7.37 -18.98
N VAL A 252 -5.20 -8.29 -18.02
CA VAL A 252 -4.17 -9.37 -18.04
C VAL A 252 -4.79 -10.76 -18.00
N ARG A 253 -4.08 -11.78 -18.48
CA ARG A 253 -4.58 -13.16 -18.48
C ARG A 253 -4.70 -13.77 -17.09
N ARG A 254 -3.77 -13.45 -16.19
CA ARG A 254 -3.68 -14.00 -14.84
C ARG A 254 -3.58 -12.86 -13.82
N PRO A 255 -4.68 -12.19 -13.47
CA PRO A 255 -4.67 -11.22 -12.37
C PRO A 255 -4.40 -11.95 -11.04
N GLY A 256 -3.77 -11.27 -10.10
CA GLY A 256 -3.39 -11.89 -8.82
C GLY A 256 -2.34 -11.10 -8.06
N VAL A 257 -1.82 -11.71 -6.99
CA VAL A 257 -0.71 -11.16 -6.20
C VAL A 257 0.53 -11.99 -6.47
N TYR A 258 1.61 -11.32 -6.83
CA TYR A 258 2.91 -11.92 -7.13
C TYR A 258 3.96 -11.37 -6.18
N GLU A 259 4.60 -12.24 -5.41
CA GLU A 259 5.74 -11.84 -4.58
C GLU A 259 7.03 -11.96 -5.39
N LEU A 260 7.65 -10.82 -5.70
CA LEU A 260 8.84 -10.79 -6.55
C LEU A 260 9.91 -9.87 -5.94
N PRO A 261 11.20 -10.11 -6.25
CA PRO A 261 12.28 -9.23 -5.83
C PRO A 261 12.03 -7.78 -6.26
N MET A 262 12.34 -6.83 -5.37
CA MET A 262 12.37 -5.42 -5.75
C MET A 262 13.36 -5.22 -6.89
N GLY A 263 12.91 -4.48 -7.93
CA GLY A 263 13.69 -4.25 -9.15
C GLY A 263 13.27 -5.10 -10.34
N THR A 264 12.37 -6.07 -10.15
CA THR A 264 11.73 -6.78 -11.28
C THR A 264 11.01 -5.76 -12.18
N SER A 265 11.22 -5.81 -13.50
CA SER A 265 10.65 -4.81 -14.42
C SER A 265 9.13 -4.93 -14.52
N LEU A 266 8.42 -3.82 -14.76
CA LEU A 266 6.97 -3.87 -14.99
C LEU A 266 6.61 -4.78 -16.16
N ARG A 267 7.40 -4.76 -17.26
CA ARG A 267 7.21 -5.66 -18.39
C ARG A 267 7.30 -7.12 -17.98
N THR A 268 8.33 -7.52 -17.25
CA THR A 268 8.49 -8.90 -16.74
C THR A 268 7.30 -9.31 -15.88
N ILE A 269 6.82 -8.43 -14.99
CA ILE A 269 5.65 -8.71 -14.14
C ILE A 269 4.40 -8.96 -15.00
N ILE A 270 4.17 -8.13 -16.02
CA ILE A 270 2.97 -8.22 -16.87
C ILE A 270 3.06 -9.42 -17.81
N GLU A 271 4.14 -9.54 -18.58
CA GLU A 271 4.29 -10.55 -19.64
C GLU A 271 4.53 -11.94 -19.04
N ASP A 272 5.52 -12.09 -18.15
CA ASP A 272 5.97 -13.41 -17.70
C ASP A 272 5.11 -13.94 -16.53
N HIS A 273 4.80 -13.09 -15.56
CA HIS A 273 4.07 -13.50 -14.36
C HIS A 273 2.55 -13.41 -14.53
N ALA A 274 2.02 -12.29 -15.03
CA ALA A 274 0.58 -12.15 -15.28
C ALA A 274 0.12 -12.75 -16.62
N GLY A 275 1.05 -13.27 -17.44
CA GLY A 275 0.75 -13.97 -18.70
C GLY A 275 0.40 -13.05 -19.87
N GLY A 276 0.83 -11.79 -19.81
CA GLY A 276 0.60 -10.79 -20.85
C GLY A 276 -0.81 -10.21 -20.84
N VAL A 277 -1.02 -9.28 -21.77
CA VAL A 277 -2.33 -8.64 -21.98
C VAL A 277 -3.34 -9.69 -22.46
N TRP A 278 -4.56 -9.60 -21.93
CA TRP A 278 -5.62 -10.56 -22.26
C TRP A 278 -6.06 -10.47 -23.73
N GLN A 279 -6.68 -11.54 -24.23
CA GLN A 279 -7.27 -11.60 -25.58
C GLN A 279 -6.30 -11.25 -26.73
N ASP A 280 -4.99 -11.44 -26.53
CA ASP A 280 -3.94 -11.11 -27.52
C ASP A 280 -3.96 -9.65 -27.98
N ARG A 281 -4.51 -8.76 -27.15
CA ARG A 281 -4.59 -7.32 -27.41
C ARG A 281 -3.28 -6.63 -27.10
N ARG A 282 -3.14 -5.41 -27.61
CA ARG A 282 -1.98 -4.57 -27.32
C ARG A 282 -2.14 -3.84 -25.99
N LEU A 283 -1.02 -3.72 -25.28
CA LEU A 283 -0.93 -2.85 -24.10
C LEU A 283 -1.09 -1.39 -24.52
N LYS A 284 -1.90 -0.62 -23.79
CA LYS A 284 -2.03 0.83 -23.96
C LYS A 284 -1.36 1.59 -22.84
N ALA A 285 -1.69 1.23 -21.61
CA ALA A 285 -1.29 1.97 -20.42
C ALA A 285 -1.20 1.09 -19.18
N VAL A 286 -0.41 1.52 -18.21
CA VAL A 286 -0.25 0.85 -16.91
C VAL A 286 -0.22 1.90 -15.82
N ILE A 287 -1.04 1.72 -14.78
CA ILE A 287 -0.86 2.41 -13.51
C ILE A 287 0.01 1.50 -12.65
N PRO A 288 1.26 1.88 -12.32
CA PRO A 288 2.24 0.92 -11.80
C PRO A 288 2.18 0.71 -10.29
N GLY A 289 1.51 1.59 -9.54
CA GLY A 289 1.60 1.60 -8.08
C GLY A 289 0.31 1.51 -7.29
N GLY A 290 -0.82 1.88 -7.88
CA GLY A 290 -2.10 2.13 -7.22
C GLY A 290 -2.72 3.35 -7.89
N SER A 291 -4.01 3.60 -7.71
CA SER A 291 -4.71 4.70 -8.41
C SER A 291 -4.07 6.08 -8.22
N SER A 292 -3.27 6.29 -7.17
CA SER A 292 -2.55 7.54 -6.91
C SER A 292 -1.35 7.78 -7.85
N ALA A 293 -0.86 6.72 -8.50
CA ALA A 293 0.34 6.79 -9.31
C ALA A 293 0.06 7.37 -10.71
N PRO A 294 0.90 8.29 -11.23
CA PRO A 294 0.86 8.71 -12.62
C PRO A 294 0.86 7.52 -13.59
N VAL A 295 -0.02 7.54 -14.59
CA VAL A 295 -0.10 6.48 -15.59
C VAL A 295 1.14 6.45 -16.48
N LEU A 296 1.59 5.26 -16.87
CA LEU A 296 2.63 5.01 -17.86
C LEU A 296 2.00 4.53 -19.17
N ARG A 297 2.53 4.98 -20.31
CA ARG A 297 2.21 4.41 -21.63
C ARG A 297 2.96 3.09 -21.83
N ALA A 298 2.51 2.29 -22.80
CA ALA A 298 3.14 1.01 -23.14
C ALA A 298 4.64 1.10 -23.50
N ASP A 299 5.12 2.25 -24.01
CA ASP A 299 6.52 2.51 -24.32
C ASP A 299 7.37 2.90 -23.09
N GLU A 300 6.75 3.11 -21.92
CA GLU A 300 7.40 3.59 -20.70
C GLU A 300 7.56 2.48 -19.63
N ILE A 301 7.11 1.25 -19.88
CA ILE A 301 7.06 0.18 -18.87
C ILE A 301 8.34 -0.66 -18.76
N ASP A 302 9.35 -0.38 -19.58
CA ASP A 302 10.69 -0.99 -19.47
C ASP A 302 11.50 -0.36 -18.33
N VAL A 303 10.91 -0.37 -17.14
CA VAL A 303 11.43 0.23 -15.91
C VAL A 303 11.33 -0.78 -14.76
N PRO A 304 12.36 -0.89 -13.91
CA PRO A 304 12.27 -1.63 -12.65
C PRO A 304 11.09 -1.14 -11.80
N ALA A 305 10.26 -2.07 -11.31
CA ALA A 305 9.12 -1.76 -10.45
C ALA A 305 9.57 -1.58 -9.00
N ASP A 306 10.45 -0.60 -8.75
CA ASP A 306 10.88 -0.18 -7.42
C ASP A 306 10.57 1.31 -7.17
N PHE A 307 10.69 1.77 -5.92
CA PHE A 307 10.31 3.13 -5.54
C PHE A 307 11.13 4.22 -6.25
N ASP A 308 12.42 3.98 -6.49
CA ASP A 308 13.32 5.01 -7.01
C ASP A 308 13.29 5.06 -8.54
N ALA A 309 13.21 3.91 -9.21
CA ALA A 309 13.15 3.81 -10.67
C ALA A 309 11.83 4.38 -11.21
N LEU A 310 10.69 4.07 -10.58
CA LEU A 310 9.40 4.63 -11.01
C LEU A 310 9.31 6.13 -10.74
N ALA A 311 9.87 6.62 -9.63
CA ALA A 311 9.98 8.06 -9.38
C ALA A 311 10.78 8.77 -10.47
N LYS A 312 11.90 8.20 -10.91
CA LYS A 312 12.71 8.73 -12.03
C LYS A 312 11.95 8.69 -13.37
N ALA A 313 11.06 7.73 -13.56
CA ALA A 313 10.19 7.63 -14.73
C ALA A 313 8.97 8.58 -14.68
N GLY A 314 8.86 9.44 -13.67
CA GLY A 314 7.74 10.38 -13.52
C GLY A 314 6.45 9.74 -13.02
N SER A 315 6.54 8.55 -12.40
CA SER A 315 5.44 7.86 -11.72
C SER A 315 5.87 7.48 -10.30
N MET A 316 5.22 6.50 -9.67
CA MET A 316 5.59 5.99 -8.34
C MET A 316 5.09 4.57 -8.14
N LEU A 317 5.80 3.79 -7.32
CA LEU A 317 5.39 2.42 -6.99
C LEU A 317 4.23 2.36 -6.00
N GLY A 318 4.04 3.37 -5.14
CA GLY A 318 2.94 3.35 -4.16
C GLY A 318 2.85 2.04 -3.37
N SER A 319 1.67 1.42 -3.40
CA SER A 319 1.33 0.14 -2.77
C SER A 319 1.60 -1.08 -3.66
N ALA A 320 2.07 -0.86 -4.90
CA ALA A 320 2.23 -1.82 -5.99
C ALA A 320 0.93 -2.46 -6.50
N GLY A 321 -0.15 -1.69 -6.53
CA GLY A 321 -1.39 -1.98 -7.24
C GLY A 321 -1.30 -1.70 -8.74
N ILE A 322 -0.73 -2.63 -9.49
CA ILE A 322 -0.56 -2.54 -10.94
C ILE A 322 -1.91 -2.75 -11.64
N VAL A 323 -2.40 -1.73 -12.35
CA VAL A 323 -3.60 -1.81 -13.19
C VAL A 323 -3.20 -1.73 -14.65
N VAL A 324 -3.47 -2.79 -15.41
CA VAL A 324 -3.12 -2.91 -16.83
C VAL A 324 -4.31 -2.55 -17.70
N MET A 325 -4.09 -1.69 -18.71
CA MET A 325 -5.11 -1.23 -19.64
C MET A 325 -4.71 -1.57 -21.09
N ASP A 326 -5.62 -2.18 -21.84
CA ASP A 326 -5.39 -2.55 -23.24
C ASP A 326 -5.80 -1.42 -24.20
N GLU A 327 -5.59 -1.64 -25.49
CA GLU A 327 -5.91 -0.69 -26.56
C GLU A 327 -7.38 -0.31 -26.69
N MET A 328 -8.30 -1.07 -26.07
CA MET A 328 -9.75 -0.78 -26.06
C MET A 328 -10.18 0.05 -24.84
N THR A 329 -9.26 0.48 -24.00
CA THR A 329 -9.57 1.34 -22.85
C THR A 329 -9.66 2.81 -23.28
N CYS A 330 -10.79 3.48 -23.08
CA CYS A 330 -10.88 4.94 -23.20
C CYS A 330 -10.19 5.59 -21.99
N MET A 331 -9.15 6.40 -22.23
CA MET A 331 -8.37 6.98 -21.13
C MET A 331 -9.12 8.10 -20.39
N VAL A 332 -10.09 8.75 -21.04
CA VAL A 332 -10.96 9.75 -20.39
C VAL A 332 -11.91 9.07 -19.40
N ARG A 333 -12.53 7.94 -19.78
CA ARG A 333 -13.38 7.13 -18.86
C ARG A 333 -12.57 6.48 -17.74
N ALA A 334 -11.37 5.98 -18.04
CA ALA A 334 -10.49 5.46 -17.00
C ALA A 334 -10.13 6.55 -15.98
N LEU A 335 -9.90 7.80 -16.42
CA LEU A 335 -9.69 8.93 -15.52
C LEU A 335 -10.95 9.28 -14.73
N GLU A 336 -12.14 9.21 -15.32
CA GLU A 336 -13.42 9.47 -14.63
C GLU A 336 -13.56 8.59 -13.39
N VAL A 337 -13.35 7.27 -13.51
CA VAL A 337 -13.44 6.33 -12.38
C VAL A 337 -12.45 6.69 -11.26
N ILE A 338 -11.23 7.10 -11.62
CA ILE A 338 -10.22 7.50 -10.63
C ILE A 338 -10.58 8.83 -9.97
N ALA A 339 -11.04 9.81 -10.76
CA ALA A 339 -11.45 11.12 -10.26
C ALA A 339 -12.67 11.02 -9.34
N ASP A 340 -13.63 10.16 -9.69
CA ASP A 340 -14.83 9.88 -8.91
C ASP A 340 -14.47 9.29 -7.54
N PHE A 341 -13.60 8.27 -7.54
CA PHE A 341 -13.07 7.69 -6.31
C PHE A 341 -12.45 8.74 -5.38
N TYR A 342 -11.57 9.60 -5.89
CA TYR A 342 -10.92 10.61 -5.04
C TYR A 342 -11.85 11.77 -4.63
N ALA A 343 -12.86 12.08 -5.42
CA ALA A 343 -13.87 13.07 -5.05
C ALA A 343 -14.75 12.54 -3.91
N ASP A 344 -15.17 11.27 -3.97
CA ASP A 344 -15.97 10.60 -2.93
C ASP A 344 -15.19 10.37 -1.64
N GLU A 345 -13.93 9.91 -1.76
CA GLU A 345 -13.08 9.55 -0.61
C GLU A 345 -12.33 10.74 0.03
N SER A 346 -12.58 11.96 -0.47
CA SER A 346 -12.07 13.18 0.14
C SER A 346 -12.77 13.44 1.48
N CYS A 347 -12.00 13.60 2.57
CA CYS A 347 -12.58 13.96 3.86
C CYS A 347 -13.15 15.40 3.93
N GLY A 348 -12.87 16.23 2.92
CA GLY A 348 -13.36 17.61 2.82
C GLY A 348 -12.65 18.62 3.74
N GLN A 349 -11.59 18.24 4.45
CA GLN A 349 -10.94 19.14 5.43
C GLN A 349 -10.24 20.34 4.77
N CYS A 350 -9.50 20.13 3.68
CA CYS A 350 -8.73 21.19 3.02
C CYS A 350 -9.43 21.67 1.75
N THR A 351 -9.56 22.99 1.60
CA THR A 351 -10.27 23.62 0.47
C THR A 351 -9.74 23.17 -0.91
N PRO A 352 -8.41 23.11 -1.16
CA PRO A 352 -7.92 22.68 -2.47
C PRO A 352 -8.41 21.28 -2.85
N CYS A 353 -8.42 20.33 -1.92
CA CYS A 353 -8.92 18.98 -2.18
C CYS A 353 -10.45 18.92 -2.23
N ARG A 354 -11.12 19.54 -1.25
CA ARG A 354 -12.59 19.50 -1.09
C ARG A 354 -13.30 20.05 -2.32
N GLU A 355 -12.85 21.20 -2.83
CA GLU A 355 -13.47 21.85 -3.98
C GLU A 355 -12.83 21.39 -5.30
N GLY A 356 -11.51 21.17 -5.29
CA GLY A 356 -10.76 20.88 -6.51
C GLY A 356 -10.98 19.47 -7.06
N ALA A 357 -11.07 18.44 -6.20
CA ALA A 357 -11.26 17.07 -6.69
C ALA A 357 -12.63 16.85 -7.36
N PRO A 358 -13.77 17.28 -6.77
CA PRO A 358 -15.06 17.23 -7.46
C PRO A 358 -15.10 18.06 -8.75
N TRP A 359 -14.44 19.22 -8.78
CA TRP A 359 -14.38 20.05 -9.99
C TRP A 359 -13.59 19.38 -11.12
N LEU A 360 -12.50 18.67 -10.79
CA LEU A 360 -11.77 17.85 -11.76
C LEU A 360 -12.65 16.73 -12.34
N LEU A 361 -13.43 16.05 -11.48
CA LEU A 361 -14.40 15.04 -11.92
C LEU A 361 -15.46 15.64 -12.86
N GLU A 362 -16.06 16.77 -12.49
CA GLU A 362 -17.08 17.46 -13.30
C GLU A 362 -16.54 17.78 -14.70
N MET A 363 -15.32 18.32 -14.80
CA MET A 363 -14.69 18.59 -16.10
C MET A 363 -14.48 17.32 -16.93
N VAL A 364 -14.08 16.20 -16.32
CA VAL A 364 -13.96 14.91 -17.03
C VAL A 364 -15.33 14.43 -17.52
N GLN A 365 -16.36 14.51 -16.67
CA GLN A 365 -17.73 14.14 -17.03
C GLN A 365 -18.28 15.00 -18.16
N ASP A 366 -18.02 16.30 -18.17
CA ASP A 366 -18.43 17.19 -19.26
C ASP A 366 -17.73 16.85 -20.59
N ILE A 367 -16.46 16.42 -20.55
CA ILE A 367 -15.75 15.94 -21.74
C ILE A 367 -16.42 14.66 -22.27
N LEU A 368 -16.75 13.72 -21.38
CA LEU A 368 -17.40 12.45 -21.77
C LEU A 368 -18.81 12.66 -22.33
N HIS A 369 -19.55 13.65 -21.84
CA HIS A 369 -20.90 13.96 -22.28
C HIS A 369 -20.99 15.00 -23.42
N GLY A 370 -19.85 15.42 -23.98
CA GLY A 370 -19.82 16.38 -25.10
C GLY A 370 -20.29 17.79 -24.74
N ARG A 371 -20.13 18.19 -23.47
CA ARG A 371 -20.47 19.51 -22.92
C ARG A 371 -19.23 20.39 -22.62
N ALA A 372 -18.04 19.83 -22.72
CA ALA A 372 -16.81 20.52 -22.34
C ALA A 372 -16.44 21.70 -23.25
N ASP A 373 -15.81 22.70 -22.64
CA ASP A 373 -15.14 23.79 -23.35
C ASP A 373 -13.75 23.31 -23.86
N PRO A 374 -13.29 23.76 -25.04
CA PRO A 374 -11.96 23.39 -25.57
C PRO A 374 -10.78 23.68 -24.64
N SER A 375 -10.92 24.59 -23.68
CA SER A 375 -9.89 24.93 -22.70
C SER A 375 -9.80 23.95 -21.52
N TYR A 376 -10.76 23.02 -21.36
CA TYR A 376 -10.84 22.14 -20.19
C TYR A 376 -9.57 21.35 -19.92
N PRO A 377 -8.89 20.71 -20.90
CA PRO A 377 -7.66 19.99 -20.61
C PRO A 377 -6.59 20.87 -19.95
N ASP A 378 -6.42 22.12 -20.40
CA ASP A 378 -5.44 23.04 -19.83
C ASP A 378 -5.88 23.58 -18.46
N LEU A 379 -7.18 23.81 -18.27
CA LEU A 379 -7.75 24.18 -16.98
C LEU A 379 -7.60 23.05 -15.95
N MET A 380 -7.88 21.81 -16.32
CA MET A 380 -7.69 20.62 -15.48
C MET A 380 -6.24 20.51 -15.00
N LEU A 381 -5.26 20.75 -15.88
CA LEU A 381 -3.84 20.77 -15.49
C LEU A 381 -3.55 21.89 -14.48
N GLN A 382 -4.11 23.08 -14.65
CA GLN A 382 -3.95 24.20 -13.72
C GLN A 382 -4.58 23.89 -12.35
N VAL A 383 -5.80 23.36 -12.33
CA VAL A 383 -6.51 22.97 -11.11
C VAL A 383 -5.73 21.90 -10.37
N ALA A 384 -5.34 20.81 -11.04
CA ALA A 384 -4.55 19.75 -10.43
C ALA A 384 -3.21 20.26 -9.87
N GLN A 385 -2.53 21.16 -10.59
CA GLN A 385 -1.29 21.79 -10.12
C GLN A 385 -1.50 22.71 -8.91
N ASN A 386 -2.69 23.28 -8.75
CA ASN A 386 -3.08 24.09 -7.60
C ASN A 386 -3.45 23.25 -6.37
N ILE A 387 -3.90 21.99 -6.56
CA ILE A 387 -4.10 21.04 -5.45
C ILE A 387 -2.75 20.54 -4.93
N LEU A 388 -1.85 20.16 -5.86
CA LEU A 388 -0.58 19.50 -5.55
C LEU A 388 0.24 20.27 -4.50
N GLY A 389 0.64 19.60 -3.42
CA GLY A 389 1.48 20.13 -2.36
C GLY A 389 0.84 21.23 -1.50
N ARG A 390 -0.46 21.50 -1.67
CA ARG A 390 -1.21 22.54 -0.90
C ARG A 390 -2.31 21.96 -0.01
N THR A 391 -2.28 20.66 0.24
CA THR A 391 -3.25 19.92 1.06
C THR A 391 -2.63 19.43 2.36
N ILE A 392 -3.48 19.06 3.33
CA ILE A 392 -3.04 18.58 4.65
C ILE A 392 -2.38 17.20 4.55
N CYS A 393 -2.91 16.35 3.68
CA CYS A 393 -2.42 15.00 3.44
C CYS A 393 -2.20 14.74 1.95
N ALA A 394 -1.60 13.58 1.65
CA ALA A 394 -1.27 13.16 0.29
C ALA A 394 -2.47 12.75 -0.58
N LEU A 395 -3.70 12.70 -0.04
CA LEU A 395 -4.89 12.43 -0.86
C LEU A 395 -5.07 13.49 -1.95
N GLY A 396 -4.79 14.77 -1.64
CA GLY A 396 -4.82 15.83 -2.65
C GLY A 396 -3.86 15.59 -3.80
N ASP A 397 -2.64 15.14 -3.50
CA ASP A 397 -1.66 14.77 -4.52
C ASP A 397 -2.13 13.54 -5.31
N ALA A 398 -2.69 12.55 -4.62
CA ALA A 398 -3.25 11.34 -5.22
C ALA A 398 -4.44 11.61 -6.15
N ALA A 399 -5.23 12.66 -5.90
CA ALA A 399 -6.30 13.11 -6.79
C ALA A 399 -5.75 13.89 -8.01
N ALA A 400 -4.68 14.66 -7.81
CA ALA A 400 -4.11 15.53 -8.84
C ALA A 400 -3.18 14.80 -9.83
N LEU A 401 -2.34 13.89 -9.34
CA LEU A 401 -1.30 13.21 -10.14
C LEU A 401 -1.87 12.37 -11.30
N PRO A 402 -2.95 11.59 -11.12
CA PRO A 402 -3.61 10.90 -12.22
C PRO A 402 -4.08 11.88 -13.29
N VAL A 403 -4.80 12.94 -12.92
CA VAL A 403 -5.26 13.97 -13.87
C VAL A 403 -4.10 14.56 -14.67
N LEU A 404 -3.03 14.98 -13.99
CA LEU A 404 -1.84 15.52 -14.66
C LEU A 404 -1.26 14.55 -15.69
N SER A 405 -1.14 13.27 -15.32
CA SER A 405 -0.52 12.26 -16.19
C SER A 405 -1.42 11.83 -17.35
N PHE A 406 -2.71 11.61 -17.11
CA PHE A 406 -3.66 11.19 -18.12
C PHE A 406 -3.83 12.30 -19.18
N VAL A 407 -4.08 13.54 -18.75
CA VAL A 407 -4.27 14.66 -19.68
C VAL A 407 -3.01 14.94 -20.50
N ARG A 408 -1.81 14.86 -19.90
CA ARG A 408 -0.56 15.07 -20.64
C ARG A 408 -0.25 13.94 -21.62
N LYS A 409 -0.42 12.69 -21.22
CA LYS A 409 0.03 11.52 -21.99
C LYS A 409 -0.98 11.06 -23.03
N PHE A 410 -2.27 11.34 -22.82
CA PHE A 410 -3.37 10.94 -23.69
C PHE A 410 -4.17 12.14 -24.19
N ARG A 411 -3.56 13.33 -24.29
CA ARG A 411 -4.18 14.59 -24.70
C ARG A 411 -5.05 14.45 -25.95
N SER A 412 -4.58 13.68 -26.93
CA SER A 412 -5.33 13.44 -28.18
C SER A 412 -6.69 12.79 -27.96
N GLU A 413 -6.87 11.93 -26.95
CA GLU A 413 -8.18 11.35 -26.63
C GLU A 413 -9.11 12.40 -26.02
N PHE A 414 -8.60 13.28 -25.14
CA PHE A 414 -9.38 14.39 -24.60
C PHE A 414 -9.83 15.35 -25.70
N ASP A 415 -8.91 15.75 -26.57
CA ASP A 415 -9.22 16.65 -27.69
C ASP A 415 -10.23 16.01 -28.65
N TYR A 416 -10.14 14.70 -28.90
CA TYR A 416 -11.10 13.97 -29.74
C TYR A 416 -12.51 13.97 -29.14
N HIS A 417 -12.63 13.68 -27.84
CA HIS A 417 -13.91 13.73 -27.13
C HIS A 417 -14.55 15.13 -27.22
N ILE A 418 -13.75 16.19 -27.14
CA ILE A 418 -14.23 17.57 -27.23
C ILE A 418 -14.68 17.92 -28.65
N GLU A 419 -13.86 17.62 -29.67
CA GLU A 419 -14.14 17.98 -31.06
C GLU A 419 -15.32 17.21 -31.64
N TYR A 420 -15.36 15.89 -31.40
CA TYR A 420 -16.32 14.98 -32.03
C TYR A 420 -17.48 14.57 -31.11
N LYS A 421 -17.43 14.93 -29.82
CA LYS A 421 -18.47 14.62 -28.82
C LYS A 421 -18.76 13.11 -28.69
N ARG A 422 -17.73 12.29 -28.90
CA ARG A 422 -17.79 10.81 -28.86
C ARG A 422 -16.40 10.23 -28.62
N CYS A 423 -16.34 8.93 -28.28
CA CYS A 423 -15.08 8.24 -28.00
C CYS A 423 -14.44 7.65 -29.27
N ASP A 424 -13.16 7.95 -29.52
CA ASP A 424 -12.39 7.37 -30.63
C ASP A 424 -12.19 5.86 -30.48
N VAL A 425 -12.05 5.38 -29.26
CA VAL A 425 -11.86 3.95 -28.96
C VAL A 425 -13.12 3.15 -29.32
N GLU A 426 -14.31 3.66 -29.00
CA GLU A 426 -15.59 3.03 -29.37
C GLU A 426 -15.79 2.98 -30.89
N GLU A 427 -15.26 3.95 -31.63
CA GLU A 427 -15.33 3.93 -33.09
C GLU A 427 -14.39 2.90 -33.71
N ARG A 428 -13.16 2.81 -33.20
CA ARG A 428 -12.15 1.89 -33.73
C ARG A 428 -12.49 0.43 -33.46
N TYR A 429 -13.10 0.15 -32.31
CA TYR A 429 -13.28 -1.22 -31.83
C TYR A 429 -14.75 -1.63 -31.63
N GLY A 430 -15.70 -0.75 -31.97
CA GLY A 430 -17.13 -0.95 -31.69
C GLY A 430 -17.49 -0.56 -30.27
N GLY A 431 -18.80 -0.36 -30.02
CA GLY A 431 -19.30 0.04 -28.71
C GLY A 431 -18.78 -0.90 -27.62
N VAL A 432 -18.09 -0.34 -26.63
CA VAL A 432 -17.67 -1.07 -25.44
C VAL A 432 -18.96 -1.33 -24.67
N SER A 433 -19.60 -2.47 -24.91
CA SER A 433 -20.68 -2.94 -24.04
C SER A 433 -20.08 -3.00 -22.64
N ASN A 434 -20.55 -2.12 -21.75
CA ASN A 434 -20.29 -2.26 -20.33
C ASN A 434 -20.71 -3.70 -19.98
N PRO A 435 -19.82 -4.57 -19.48
CA PRO A 435 -20.30 -5.83 -18.93
C PRO A 435 -21.18 -5.46 -17.74
N ASP A 436 -22.46 -5.83 -17.83
CA ASP A 436 -23.44 -5.72 -16.72
C ASP A 436 -22.92 -6.36 -15.42
#